data_AF-A0A9D3NJB5-F1
#
_entry.id   AF-A0A9D3NJB5-F1
#
_cell.length_a   1.000
_cell.length_b   1.000
_cell.length_c   1.000
_cell.angle_alpha   90.00
_cell.angle_beta   90.00
_cell.angle_gamma   90.00
#
_symmetry.space_group_name_H-M   'P 1'
#
loop_
_entity.id
_entity.type
_entity.pdbx_description
1 polymer ?
#
loop_
_entity_poly.entity_id
_entity_poly.type
_entity_poly.pdbx_seq_one_letter_code
_entity_poly.pdbx_strand_id
1 'polypeptide(L)'
;MLSRKLGQQLGRPTQSLSGWLVSKFLMRYNQILEENAVKLCEIQPDETVLELGHGPGLGLREAVQLLTGPRGKLLGVDYSNYMHHMATKNLQGHVASGKVALYCCDVAAMPLEDNSVDKVFHCNCYYFWPDLKAAALEINRVMKPDALMVTTLRLDRVVSFASKNMFHGENWRPEVYMEALQSCGFADVRMENRTDKLIPFQAIYATAANIIPETREVEAFPHMRSKNRVSAGRIKVQQNSVQNCDVDEDNMQRNSRLKRELHMLSTEPPPGVSCWQLDERVEELQAQIVGGANTPYDGGLFTLEIKIPDRYPFEPPKMRFLTPVYHPNIDNAGRICLDVLKLPPKGAWRPSLNISTVLSSIQLLMAEPNPDDPLMADISSEFKYNKVAYLEKAKRWTAKYATQKNKGHVEADQKILEDKSTKTAPKREALSAQENVEPHKRVCM
;
A
#
# COMPACT_ATOMS: atom_id res chain seq x y z
N MET A 1 -7.19 14.51 -15.01
CA MET A 1 -5.96 14.05 -15.71
C MET A 1 -4.91 13.43 -14.77
N LEU A 2 -4.62 14.01 -13.60
CA LEU A 2 -3.55 13.53 -12.70
C LEU A 2 -3.84 12.14 -12.07
N SER A 3 -5.06 11.91 -11.59
CA SER A 3 -5.47 10.64 -10.99
C SER A 3 -5.50 9.48 -11.99
N ARG A 4 -5.81 9.77 -13.26
CA ARG A 4 -5.77 8.80 -14.35
C ARG A 4 -4.33 8.34 -14.64
N LYS A 5 -3.35 9.26 -14.55
CA LYS A 5 -1.92 8.90 -14.60
C LYS A 5 -1.46 8.10 -13.37
N LEU A 6 -2.04 8.34 -12.20
CA LEU A 6 -1.75 7.55 -11.00
C LEU A 6 -2.33 6.13 -11.12
N GLY A 7 -3.55 5.98 -11.62
CA GLY A 7 -4.12 4.67 -11.95
C GLY A 7 -3.31 3.92 -13.00
N GLN A 8 -2.79 4.63 -14.01
CA GLN A 8 -1.84 4.05 -14.96
C GLN A 8 -0.55 3.58 -14.28
N GLN A 9 -0.04 4.25 -13.25
CA GLN A 9 1.13 3.78 -12.50
C GLN A 9 0.82 2.61 -11.55
N LEU A 10 -0.43 2.50 -11.05
CA LEU A 10 -0.84 1.32 -10.29
C LEU A 10 -0.91 0.07 -11.19
N GLY A 11 -1.41 0.21 -12.41
CA GLY A 11 -1.43 -0.89 -13.39
C GLY A 11 -0.09 -1.12 -14.09
N ARG A 12 0.66 -0.05 -14.42
CA ARG A 12 1.98 -0.06 -15.09
C ARG A 12 3.02 0.71 -14.27
N PRO A 13 3.55 0.11 -13.20
CA PRO A 13 4.57 0.78 -12.39
C PRO A 13 5.87 0.93 -13.18
N THR A 14 6.60 2.01 -12.90
CA THR A 14 7.90 2.32 -13.51
C THR A 14 9.05 2.04 -12.52
N GLN A 15 10.29 1.91 -13.02
CA GLN A 15 11.52 1.67 -12.21
C GLN A 15 11.91 2.84 -11.27
N SER A 16 11.00 3.76 -10.94
CA SER A 16 11.26 4.90 -10.04
C SER A 16 11.17 4.50 -8.56
N LEU A 17 11.77 5.28 -7.65
CA LEU A 17 11.68 5.04 -6.19
C LEU A 17 10.22 5.07 -5.70
N SER A 18 9.41 5.99 -6.20
CA SER A 18 7.95 6.01 -5.97
C SER A 18 7.23 4.84 -6.61
N GLY A 19 7.64 4.40 -7.81
CA GLY A 19 7.15 3.15 -8.40
C GLY A 19 7.44 1.93 -7.53
N TRP A 20 8.65 1.84 -6.99
CA TRP A 20 9.05 0.80 -6.03
C TRP A 20 8.31 0.90 -4.71
N LEU A 21 8.19 2.09 -4.12
CA LEU A 21 7.51 2.32 -2.84
C LEU A 21 6.01 2.06 -2.95
N VAL A 22 5.37 2.50 -4.05
CA VAL A 22 3.99 2.14 -4.38
C VAL A 22 3.87 0.64 -4.56
N SER A 23 4.82 -0.01 -5.23
CA SER A 23 4.84 -1.47 -5.38
C SER A 23 4.95 -2.16 -4.02
N LYS A 24 5.82 -1.71 -3.11
CA LYS A 24 5.95 -2.27 -1.75
C LYS A 24 4.74 -2.03 -0.87
N PHE A 25 4.15 -0.83 -0.95
CA PHE A 25 2.90 -0.51 -0.28
C PHE A 25 1.79 -1.44 -0.77
N LEU A 26 1.55 -1.50 -2.09
CA LEU A 26 0.59 -2.41 -2.71
C LEU A 26 0.87 -3.87 -2.33
N MET A 27 2.12 -4.31 -2.36
CA MET A 27 2.53 -5.66 -1.97
C MET A 27 2.10 -6.01 -0.55
N ARG A 28 2.35 -5.13 0.43
CA ARG A 28 2.01 -5.39 1.84
C ARG A 28 0.51 -5.38 2.09
N TYR A 29 -0.27 -4.61 1.33
CA TYR A 29 -1.73 -4.59 1.42
C TYR A 29 -2.38 -5.72 0.63
N ASN A 30 -1.81 -6.12 -0.51
CA ASN A 30 -2.30 -7.22 -1.34
C ASN A 30 -1.89 -8.58 -0.80
N GLN A 31 -0.84 -8.69 0.02
CA GLN A 31 -0.36 -9.99 0.51
C GLN A 31 -1.48 -10.87 1.08
N ILE A 32 -2.36 -10.30 1.91
CA ILE A 32 -3.49 -11.06 2.47
C ILE A 32 -4.46 -11.51 1.38
N LEU A 33 -4.71 -10.66 0.38
CA LEU A 33 -5.61 -11.00 -0.71
C LEU A 33 -5.01 -12.03 -1.66
N GLU A 34 -3.71 -11.98 -1.92
CA GLU A 34 -2.96 -12.99 -2.69
C GLU A 34 -2.98 -14.34 -1.98
N GLU A 35 -2.60 -14.37 -0.69
CA GLU A 35 -2.65 -15.56 0.16
C GLU A 35 -4.06 -16.19 0.15
N ASN A 36 -5.09 -15.36 0.24
CA ASN A 36 -6.48 -15.84 0.22
C ASN A 36 -6.93 -16.26 -1.19
N ALA A 37 -6.51 -15.60 -2.26
CA ALA A 37 -6.82 -16.04 -3.63
C ALA A 37 -6.28 -17.46 -3.88
N VAL A 38 -5.02 -17.69 -3.51
CA VAL A 38 -4.36 -19.00 -3.59
C VAL A 38 -5.08 -20.04 -2.74
N LYS A 39 -5.36 -19.72 -1.47
CA LYS A 39 -6.07 -20.63 -0.55
C LYS A 39 -7.45 -21.02 -1.05
N LEU A 40 -8.22 -20.05 -1.54
CA LEU A 40 -9.59 -20.25 -2.02
C LEU A 40 -9.65 -20.97 -3.37
N CYS A 41 -8.55 -21.01 -4.13
CA CYS A 41 -8.46 -21.78 -5.37
C CYS A 41 -8.33 -23.29 -5.15
N GLU A 42 -8.00 -23.72 -3.92
CA GLU A 42 -7.88 -25.14 -3.56
C GLU A 42 -6.92 -25.91 -4.47
N ILE A 43 -5.77 -25.31 -4.77
CA ILE A 43 -4.74 -25.84 -5.68
C ILE A 43 -4.28 -27.23 -5.23
N GLN A 44 -4.26 -28.17 -6.18
CA GLN A 44 -3.77 -29.53 -5.99
C GLN A 44 -2.32 -29.72 -6.49
N PRO A 45 -1.56 -30.69 -5.94
CA PRO A 45 -0.12 -30.82 -6.20
C PRO A 45 0.35 -30.91 -7.65
N ASP A 46 -0.45 -31.49 -8.54
CA ASP A 46 -0.11 -31.76 -9.94
C ASP A 46 -0.82 -30.84 -10.95
N GLU A 47 -1.55 -29.83 -10.48
CA GLU A 47 -2.30 -28.93 -11.35
C GLU A 47 -1.41 -27.94 -12.10
N THR A 48 -1.87 -27.54 -13.28
CA THR A 48 -1.37 -26.34 -13.98
C THR A 48 -2.22 -25.16 -13.55
N VAL A 49 -1.61 -24.22 -12.83
CA VAL A 49 -2.28 -23.05 -12.25
C VAL A 49 -1.81 -21.79 -12.96
N LEU A 50 -2.72 -20.85 -13.19
CA LEU A 50 -2.42 -19.56 -13.81
C LEU A 50 -2.76 -18.39 -12.87
N GLU A 51 -1.81 -17.49 -12.67
CA GLU A 51 -2.03 -16.19 -12.05
C GLU A 51 -2.13 -15.08 -13.11
N LEU A 52 -3.22 -14.29 -13.07
CA LEU A 52 -3.41 -13.14 -13.96
C LEU A 52 -2.96 -11.84 -13.28
N GLY A 53 -2.08 -11.08 -13.93
CA GLY A 53 -1.50 -9.86 -13.37
C GLY A 53 -0.64 -10.14 -12.15
N HIS A 54 0.32 -11.05 -12.29
CA HIS A 54 1.12 -11.57 -11.17
C HIS A 54 1.95 -10.50 -10.42
N GLY A 55 2.07 -9.28 -10.96
CA GLY A 55 2.81 -8.20 -10.33
C GLY A 55 4.24 -8.64 -10.00
N PRO A 56 4.75 -8.40 -8.78
CA PRO A 56 6.08 -8.84 -8.37
C PRO A 56 6.16 -10.33 -7.96
N GLY A 57 5.08 -11.10 -8.10
CA GLY A 57 5.04 -12.55 -7.87
C GLY A 57 4.77 -12.96 -6.42
N LEU A 58 3.91 -12.22 -5.70
CA LEU A 58 3.50 -12.61 -4.34
C LEU A 58 2.59 -13.84 -4.36
N GLY A 59 1.50 -13.81 -5.14
CA GLY A 59 0.62 -14.95 -5.33
C GLY A 59 1.38 -16.17 -5.86
N LEU A 60 2.28 -15.95 -6.82
CA LEU A 60 3.10 -17.00 -7.40
C LEU A 60 3.92 -17.77 -6.35
N ARG A 61 4.51 -17.03 -5.40
CA ARG A 61 5.33 -17.60 -4.33
C ARG A 61 4.53 -18.43 -3.34
N GLU A 62 3.28 -18.08 -3.11
CA GLU A 62 2.38 -18.87 -2.27
C GLU A 62 1.87 -20.11 -3.03
N ALA A 63 1.43 -19.92 -4.27
CA ALA A 63 0.89 -21.01 -5.10
C ALA A 63 1.93 -22.10 -5.41
N VAL A 64 3.18 -21.73 -5.69
CA VAL A 64 4.23 -22.71 -6.04
C VAL A 64 4.54 -23.69 -4.92
N GLN A 65 4.29 -23.31 -3.66
CA GLN A 65 4.48 -24.18 -2.49
C GLN A 65 3.46 -25.32 -2.44
N LEU A 66 2.29 -25.13 -3.04
CA LEU A 66 1.22 -26.14 -3.09
C LEU A 66 1.43 -27.15 -4.21
N LEU A 67 2.17 -26.78 -5.26
CA LEU A 67 2.46 -27.61 -6.44
C LEU A 67 3.60 -28.60 -6.16
N THR A 68 3.41 -29.51 -5.21
CA THR A 68 4.45 -30.47 -4.78
C THR A 68 4.62 -31.66 -5.73
N GLY A 69 3.67 -31.89 -6.65
CA GLY A 69 3.68 -32.99 -7.60
C GLY A 69 4.64 -32.76 -8.78
N PRO A 70 5.10 -33.83 -9.44
CA PRO A 70 6.04 -33.75 -10.55
C PRO A 70 5.47 -33.08 -11.80
N ARG A 71 4.14 -33.04 -11.97
CA ARG A 71 3.48 -32.40 -13.12
C ARG A 71 2.97 -30.99 -12.82
N GLY A 72 2.90 -30.62 -11.54
CA GLY A 72 2.37 -29.32 -11.14
C GLY A 72 3.18 -28.19 -11.76
N LYS A 73 2.50 -27.22 -12.37
CA LYS A 73 3.14 -26.11 -13.09
C LYS A 73 2.44 -24.81 -12.76
N LEU A 74 3.22 -23.76 -12.56
CA LEU A 74 2.68 -22.44 -12.31
C LEU A 74 2.95 -21.51 -13.49
N LEU A 75 1.91 -20.89 -13.99
CA LEU A 75 1.94 -19.93 -15.08
C LEU A 75 1.61 -18.55 -14.51
N GLY A 76 2.27 -17.52 -15.02
CA GLY A 76 1.94 -16.14 -14.69
C GLY A 76 1.91 -15.27 -15.93
N VAL A 77 0.91 -14.39 -16.02
CA VAL A 77 0.86 -13.33 -17.04
C VAL A 77 0.83 -11.95 -16.40
N ASP A 78 1.56 -10.99 -16.97
CA ASP A 78 1.46 -9.57 -16.59
C ASP A 78 1.90 -8.71 -17.77
N TYR A 79 1.16 -7.67 -18.13
CA TYR A 79 1.52 -6.83 -19.28
C TYR A 79 2.67 -5.84 -18.96
N SER A 80 3.02 -5.67 -17.68
CA SER A 80 4.05 -4.74 -17.23
C SER A 80 5.42 -5.40 -17.25
N ASN A 81 6.26 -4.97 -18.20
CA ASN A 81 7.67 -5.41 -18.30
C ASN A 81 8.43 -5.29 -16.98
N TYR A 82 8.15 -4.26 -16.18
CA TYR A 82 8.81 -4.05 -14.89
C TYR A 82 8.39 -5.10 -13.86
N MET A 83 7.08 -5.37 -13.74
CA MET A 83 6.55 -6.38 -12.83
C MET A 83 6.99 -7.78 -13.24
N HIS A 84 6.95 -8.08 -14.53
CA HIS A 84 7.50 -9.30 -15.11
C HIS A 84 8.98 -9.50 -14.77
N HIS A 85 9.81 -8.46 -14.90
CA HIS A 85 11.21 -8.54 -14.50
C HIS A 85 11.37 -8.82 -12.99
N MET A 86 10.58 -8.16 -12.14
CA MET A 86 10.62 -8.37 -10.69
C MET A 86 10.19 -9.80 -10.31
N ALA A 87 9.11 -10.31 -10.88
CA ALA A 87 8.63 -11.67 -10.63
C ALA A 87 9.67 -12.71 -11.09
N THR A 88 10.24 -12.55 -12.29
CA THR A 88 11.31 -13.42 -12.80
C THR A 88 12.52 -13.44 -11.87
N LYS A 89 12.93 -12.28 -11.34
CA LYS A 89 14.02 -12.21 -10.34
C LYS A 89 13.64 -12.88 -9.02
N ASN A 90 12.43 -12.64 -8.52
CA ASN A 90 11.96 -13.17 -7.23
C ASN A 90 11.76 -14.68 -7.25
N LEU A 91 11.38 -15.25 -8.40
CA LEU A 91 11.17 -16.69 -8.60
C LEU A 91 12.25 -17.37 -9.44
N GLN A 92 13.44 -16.77 -9.56
CA GLN A 92 14.50 -17.23 -10.48
C GLN A 92 14.82 -18.72 -10.38
N GLY A 93 14.80 -19.31 -9.18
CA GLY A 93 15.05 -20.74 -8.98
C GLY A 93 13.95 -21.64 -9.56
N HIS A 94 12.68 -21.23 -9.44
CA HIS A 94 11.55 -21.97 -9.99
C HIS A 94 11.37 -21.75 -11.50
N VAL A 95 11.77 -20.58 -12.00
CA VAL A 95 11.83 -20.31 -13.44
C VAL A 95 12.94 -21.16 -14.08
N ALA A 96 14.13 -21.19 -13.48
CA ALA A 96 15.25 -21.98 -13.99
C ALA A 96 14.95 -23.49 -14.00
N SER A 97 14.14 -23.99 -13.05
CA SER A 97 13.73 -25.40 -13.03
C SER A 97 12.57 -25.73 -13.97
N GLY A 98 11.95 -24.74 -14.62
CA GLY A 98 10.76 -24.91 -15.45
C GLY A 98 9.45 -25.11 -14.67
N LYS A 99 9.49 -25.05 -13.33
CA LYS A 99 8.30 -25.16 -12.46
C LYS A 99 7.37 -23.96 -12.62
N VAL A 100 7.94 -22.78 -12.86
CA VAL A 100 7.23 -21.52 -13.09
C VAL A 100 7.56 -21.01 -14.51
N ALA A 101 6.52 -20.66 -15.28
CA ALA A 101 6.67 -19.97 -16.56
C ALA A 101 5.94 -18.63 -16.52
N LEU A 102 6.64 -17.55 -16.86
CA LEU A 102 6.10 -16.19 -16.82
C LEU A 102 6.04 -15.60 -18.23
N TYR A 103 4.97 -14.88 -18.52
CA TYR A 103 4.73 -14.26 -19.82
C TYR A 103 4.43 -12.77 -19.64
N CYS A 104 5.18 -11.93 -20.37
CA CYS A 104 4.90 -10.50 -20.43
C CYS A 104 3.90 -10.22 -21.56
N CYS A 105 2.60 -10.36 -21.28
CA CYS A 105 1.54 -10.22 -22.30
C CYS A 105 0.26 -9.58 -21.71
N ASP A 106 -0.64 -9.19 -22.61
CA ASP A 106 -2.01 -8.81 -22.22
C ASP A 106 -2.81 -10.08 -21.89
N VAL A 107 -3.74 -9.99 -20.93
CA VAL A 107 -4.61 -11.11 -20.53
C VAL A 107 -5.52 -11.54 -21.68
N ALA A 108 -5.85 -10.64 -22.61
CA ALA A 108 -6.65 -10.96 -23.80
C ALA A 108 -5.83 -11.59 -24.96
N ALA A 109 -4.53 -11.84 -24.77
CA ALA A 109 -3.64 -12.42 -25.78
C ALA A 109 -2.59 -13.33 -25.13
N MET A 110 -3.05 -14.32 -24.36
CA MET A 110 -2.16 -15.23 -23.64
C MET A 110 -1.58 -16.27 -24.60
N PRO A 111 -0.25 -16.48 -24.62
CA PRO A 111 0.39 -17.49 -25.45
C PRO A 111 0.27 -18.89 -24.80
N LEU A 112 -0.95 -19.28 -24.43
CA LEU A 112 -1.28 -20.54 -23.78
C LEU A 112 -2.25 -21.34 -24.64
N GLU A 113 -2.15 -22.67 -24.56
CA GLU A 113 -3.00 -23.59 -25.30
C GLU A 113 -4.43 -23.60 -24.73
N ASP A 114 -5.41 -23.94 -25.58
CA ASP A 114 -6.79 -24.15 -25.16
C ASP A 114 -6.87 -25.25 -24.10
N ASN A 115 -7.74 -25.09 -23.10
CA ASN A 115 -7.98 -26.10 -22.06
C ASN A 115 -6.70 -26.63 -21.37
N SER A 116 -5.71 -25.77 -21.16
CA SER A 116 -4.41 -26.14 -20.59
C SER A 116 -4.28 -25.87 -19.09
N VAL A 117 -5.20 -25.08 -18.51
CA VAL A 117 -5.13 -24.59 -17.12
C VAL A 117 -6.22 -25.23 -16.24
N ASP A 118 -5.81 -25.81 -15.11
CA ASP A 118 -6.70 -26.44 -14.13
C ASP A 118 -7.35 -25.43 -13.18
N LYS A 119 -6.63 -24.35 -12.82
CA LYS A 119 -7.11 -23.30 -11.91
C LYS A 119 -6.57 -21.94 -12.31
N VAL A 120 -7.38 -20.89 -12.11
CA VAL A 120 -6.96 -19.49 -12.32
C VAL A 120 -7.17 -18.70 -11.05
N PHE A 121 -6.24 -17.82 -10.70
CA PHE A 121 -6.48 -16.81 -9.68
C PHE A 121 -5.92 -15.45 -10.07
N HIS A 122 -6.49 -14.41 -9.47
CA HIS A 122 -5.87 -13.08 -9.45
C HIS A 122 -6.40 -12.23 -8.30
N CYS A 123 -5.67 -11.16 -8.02
CA CYS A 123 -5.96 -10.22 -6.96
C CYS A 123 -5.88 -8.80 -7.53
N ASN A 124 -6.91 -7.98 -7.27
CA ASN A 124 -6.84 -6.53 -7.53
C ASN A 124 -6.37 -6.15 -8.96
N CYS A 125 -6.72 -6.96 -9.97
CA CYS A 125 -6.16 -6.87 -11.33
C CYS A 125 -7.17 -6.44 -12.40
N TYR A 126 -8.36 -7.07 -12.44
CA TYR A 126 -9.26 -7.00 -13.61
C TYR A 126 -9.65 -5.59 -14.06
N TYR A 127 -9.72 -4.66 -13.12
CA TYR A 127 -10.12 -3.28 -13.37
C TYR A 127 -9.07 -2.43 -14.10
N PHE A 128 -7.91 -3.02 -14.42
CA PHE A 128 -6.93 -2.46 -15.35
C PHE A 128 -7.07 -3.00 -16.79
N TRP A 129 -7.90 -4.02 -17.01
CA TRP A 129 -8.12 -4.57 -18.35
C TRP A 129 -9.04 -3.64 -19.13
N PRO A 130 -8.67 -3.26 -20.37
CA PRO A 130 -9.46 -2.33 -21.16
C PRO A 130 -10.79 -2.95 -21.63
N ASP A 131 -10.78 -4.25 -21.92
CA ASP A 131 -11.93 -5.01 -22.40
C ASP A 131 -12.11 -6.26 -21.54
N LEU A 132 -13.09 -6.22 -20.64
CA LEU A 132 -13.39 -7.33 -19.74
C LEU A 132 -13.96 -8.54 -20.49
N LYS A 133 -14.63 -8.34 -21.62
CA LYS A 133 -15.21 -9.43 -22.41
C LYS A 133 -14.13 -10.18 -23.17
N ALA A 134 -13.22 -9.46 -23.81
CA ALA A 134 -12.07 -10.06 -24.47
C ALA A 134 -11.18 -10.82 -23.47
N ALA A 135 -10.92 -10.24 -22.29
CA ALA A 135 -10.20 -10.93 -21.23
C ALA A 135 -10.95 -12.18 -20.74
N ALA A 136 -12.26 -12.09 -20.48
CA ALA A 136 -13.06 -13.22 -20.03
C ALA A 136 -13.10 -14.38 -21.06
N LEU A 137 -13.23 -14.07 -22.36
CA LEU A 137 -13.15 -15.09 -23.43
C LEU A 137 -11.80 -15.79 -23.44
N GLU A 138 -10.71 -15.04 -23.33
CA GLU A 138 -9.36 -15.60 -23.35
C GLU A 138 -9.06 -16.42 -22.09
N ILE A 139 -9.54 -15.99 -20.92
CA ILE A 139 -9.44 -16.78 -19.68
C ILE A 139 -10.25 -18.08 -19.81
N ASN A 140 -11.47 -18.02 -20.35
CA ASN A 140 -12.30 -19.22 -20.57
C ASN A 140 -11.61 -20.20 -21.53
N ARG A 141 -11.03 -19.69 -22.64
CA ARG A 141 -10.32 -20.50 -23.64
C ARG A 141 -9.19 -21.34 -23.03
N VAL A 142 -8.37 -20.75 -22.17
CA VAL A 142 -7.20 -21.45 -21.59
C VAL A 142 -7.59 -22.39 -20.44
N MET A 143 -8.72 -22.15 -19.79
CA MET A 143 -9.20 -22.98 -18.68
C MET A 143 -9.80 -24.29 -19.17
N LYS A 144 -9.54 -25.38 -18.45
CA LYS A 144 -10.22 -26.66 -18.66
C LYS A 144 -11.71 -26.55 -18.28
N PRO A 145 -12.58 -27.41 -18.83
CA PRO A 145 -13.95 -27.53 -18.35
C PRO A 145 -13.97 -27.78 -16.83
N ASP A 146 -14.92 -27.16 -16.15
CA ASP A 146 -15.14 -27.21 -14.71
C ASP A 146 -13.99 -26.64 -13.85
N ALA A 147 -12.99 -26.01 -14.48
CA ALA A 147 -11.91 -25.34 -13.76
C ALA A 147 -12.44 -24.14 -12.96
N LEU A 148 -11.90 -23.97 -11.75
CA LEU A 148 -12.28 -22.87 -10.85
C LEU A 148 -11.36 -21.67 -11.08
N MET A 149 -11.98 -20.50 -11.22
CA MET A 149 -11.32 -19.21 -11.10
C MET A 149 -11.69 -18.51 -9.79
N VAL A 150 -10.70 -17.94 -9.10
CA VAL A 150 -10.92 -17.09 -7.92
C VAL A 150 -10.31 -15.71 -8.12
N THR A 151 -11.08 -14.67 -7.85
CA THR A 151 -10.61 -13.27 -7.82
C THR A 151 -10.75 -12.71 -6.41
N THR A 152 -9.73 -12.08 -5.87
CA THR A 152 -9.86 -11.31 -4.62
C THR A 152 -9.72 -9.81 -4.84
N LEU A 153 -10.48 -9.02 -4.08
CA LEU A 153 -10.39 -7.57 -4.13
C LEU A 153 -10.79 -6.90 -2.81
N ARG A 154 -10.31 -5.67 -2.62
CA ARG A 154 -10.75 -4.77 -1.53
C ARG A 154 -11.73 -3.74 -2.09
N LEU A 155 -13.03 -4.06 -2.13
CA LEU A 155 -14.01 -3.20 -2.80
C LEU A 155 -14.06 -1.79 -2.20
N ASP A 156 -13.92 -1.63 -0.88
CA ASP A 156 -13.83 -0.34 -0.21
C ASP A 156 -12.70 0.55 -0.77
N ARG A 157 -11.53 -0.07 -1.02
CA ARG A 157 -10.36 0.61 -1.61
C ARG A 157 -10.57 0.90 -3.09
N VAL A 158 -11.11 -0.06 -3.82
CA VAL A 158 -11.42 0.10 -5.25
C VAL A 158 -12.41 1.27 -5.44
N VAL A 159 -13.48 1.35 -4.65
CA VAL A 159 -14.43 2.48 -4.65
C VAL A 159 -13.71 3.80 -4.32
N SER A 160 -12.81 3.80 -3.33
CA SER A 160 -12.01 4.99 -2.99
C SER A 160 -11.11 5.46 -4.13
N PHE A 161 -10.55 4.53 -4.92
CA PHE A 161 -9.74 4.87 -6.11
C PHE A 161 -10.61 5.26 -7.31
N ALA A 162 -11.75 4.60 -7.49
CA ALA A 162 -12.72 4.92 -8.54
C ALA A 162 -13.28 6.33 -8.38
N SER A 163 -13.65 6.74 -7.16
CA SER A 163 -14.12 8.11 -6.86
C SER A 163 -13.08 9.19 -7.19
N LYS A 164 -11.80 8.80 -7.29
CA LYS A 164 -10.70 9.67 -7.71
C LYS A 164 -10.44 9.62 -9.22
N ASN A 165 -11.26 8.95 -10.02
CA ASN A 165 -11.08 8.73 -11.46
C ASN A 165 -9.75 8.02 -11.81
N MET A 166 -9.39 6.99 -11.03
CA MET A 166 -8.16 6.22 -11.25
C MET A 166 -8.33 5.05 -12.23
N PHE A 167 -9.56 4.56 -12.43
CA PHE A 167 -9.84 3.47 -13.36
C PHE A 167 -10.49 3.99 -14.66
N HIS A 168 -10.44 3.14 -15.69
CA HIS A 168 -11.09 3.43 -16.96
C HIS A 168 -12.53 2.93 -16.92
N GLY A 169 -13.49 3.85 -17.14
CA GLY A 169 -14.91 3.51 -17.22
C GLY A 169 -15.44 2.84 -15.96
N GLU A 170 -16.27 1.83 -16.15
CA GLU A 170 -16.94 1.09 -15.08
C GLU A 170 -16.28 -0.26 -14.75
N ASN A 171 -15.13 -0.57 -15.36
CA ASN A 171 -14.46 -1.86 -15.21
C ASN A 171 -14.01 -2.16 -13.77
N TRP A 172 -14.04 -1.18 -12.87
CA TRP A 172 -13.75 -1.35 -11.44
C TRP A 172 -14.89 -1.97 -10.65
N ARG A 173 -16.10 -2.02 -11.22
CA ARG A 173 -17.30 -2.55 -10.56
C ARG A 173 -17.32 -4.07 -10.66
N PRO A 174 -17.42 -4.80 -9.53
CA PRO A 174 -17.51 -6.26 -9.55
C PRO A 174 -18.66 -6.79 -10.39
N GLU A 175 -19.80 -6.08 -10.41
CA GLU A 175 -20.98 -6.52 -11.14
C GLU A 175 -20.72 -6.57 -12.66
N VAL A 176 -20.02 -5.57 -13.20
CA VAL A 176 -19.65 -5.50 -14.62
C VAL A 176 -18.67 -6.62 -14.99
N TYR A 177 -17.75 -6.93 -14.08
CA TYR A 177 -16.81 -8.03 -14.27
C TYR A 177 -17.50 -9.40 -14.22
N MET A 178 -18.38 -9.62 -13.25
CA MET A 178 -19.15 -10.85 -13.11
C MET A 178 -20.09 -11.08 -14.31
N GLU A 179 -20.74 -10.03 -14.81
CA GLU A 179 -21.56 -10.09 -16.03
C GLU A 179 -20.70 -10.46 -17.26
N ALA A 180 -19.52 -9.87 -17.39
CA ALA A 180 -18.59 -10.23 -18.46
C ALA A 180 -18.22 -11.72 -18.41
N LEU A 181 -17.90 -12.26 -17.23
CA LEU A 181 -17.62 -13.69 -17.04
C LEU A 181 -18.82 -14.56 -17.43
N GLN A 182 -20.02 -14.26 -16.92
CA GLN A 182 -21.24 -15.01 -17.25
C GLN A 182 -21.52 -15.02 -18.76
N SER A 183 -21.38 -13.86 -19.41
CA SER A 183 -21.59 -13.74 -20.86
C SER A 183 -20.55 -14.46 -21.72
N CYS A 184 -19.44 -14.91 -21.11
CA CYS A 184 -18.31 -15.56 -21.77
C CYS A 184 -18.14 -17.03 -21.33
N GLY A 185 -19.21 -17.69 -20.90
CA GLY A 185 -19.20 -19.14 -20.67
C GLY A 185 -18.70 -19.57 -19.28
N PHE A 186 -18.70 -18.68 -18.30
CA PHE A 186 -18.54 -19.06 -16.89
C PHE A 186 -19.89 -19.33 -16.22
N ALA A 187 -19.96 -20.42 -15.46
CA ALA A 187 -21.05 -20.76 -14.57
C ALA A 187 -20.70 -20.42 -13.11
N ASP A 188 -21.69 -20.51 -12.22
CA ASP A 188 -21.55 -20.30 -10.77
C ASP A 188 -20.83 -19.00 -10.37
N VAL A 189 -21.00 -17.96 -11.19
CA VAL A 189 -20.36 -16.66 -10.96
C VAL A 189 -21.01 -15.98 -9.76
N ARG A 190 -20.27 -15.87 -8.66
CA ARG A 190 -20.76 -15.34 -7.39
C ARG A 190 -19.67 -14.58 -6.64
N MET A 191 -20.07 -13.60 -5.84
CA MET A 191 -19.18 -12.86 -4.95
C MET A 191 -19.54 -13.11 -3.49
N GLU A 192 -18.53 -13.31 -2.66
CA GLU A 192 -18.67 -13.47 -1.22
C GLU A 192 -17.84 -12.43 -0.46
N ASN A 193 -18.38 -11.98 0.67
CA ASN A 193 -17.62 -11.18 1.63
C ASN A 193 -16.83 -12.12 2.56
N ARG A 194 -15.55 -11.85 2.70
CA ARG A 194 -14.61 -12.59 3.53
C ARG A 194 -13.87 -11.65 4.46
N THR A 195 -13.30 -12.22 5.52
CA THR A 195 -12.41 -11.49 6.42
C THR A 195 -11.27 -12.43 6.81
N ASP A 196 -10.04 -11.96 6.68
CA ASP A 196 -8.86 -12.64 7.19
C ASP A 196 -7.93 -11.62 7.86
N LYS A 197 -7.34 -11.98 9.01
CA LYS A 197 -6.48 -11.10 9.82
C LYS A 197 -7.09 -9.69 10.04
N LEU A 198 -8.40 -9.64 10.33
CA LEU A 198 -9.20 -8.40 10.52
C LEU A 198 -9.32 -7.51 9.27
N ILE A 199 -8.92 -8.01 8.11
CA ILE A 199 -9.03 -7.32 6.83
C ILE A 199 -10.22 -7.90 6.07
N PRO A 200 -11.32 -7.13 5.88
CA PRO A 200 -12.43 -7.56 5.04
C PRO A 200 -12.01 -7.48 3.56
N PHE A 201 -12.47 -8.42 2.74
CA PHE A 201 -12.25 -8.45 1.30
C PHE A 201 -13.40 -9.19 0.59
N GLN A 202 -13.46 -9.06 -0.73
CA GLN A 202 -14.41 -9.77 -1.58
C GLN A 202 -13.67 -10.88 -2.33
N ALA A 203 -14.31 -12.03 -2.44
CA ALA A 203 -13.87 -13.13 -3.28
C ALA A 203 -14.94 -13.42 -4.34
N ILE A 204 -14.57 -13.33 -5.62
CA ILE A 204 -15.43 -13.72 -6.75
C ILE A 204 -14.98 -15.10 -7.21
N TYR A 205 -15.94 -16.00 -7.36
CA TYR A 205 -15.76 -17.36 -7.86
C TYR A 205 -16.43 -17.46 -9.22
N ALA A 206 -15.82 -18.20 -10.13
CA ALA A 206 -16.40 -18.52 -11.44
C ALA A 206 -15.88 -19.88 -11.91
N THR A 207 -16.76 -20.71 -12.47
CA THR A 207 -16.42 -22.04 -12.99
C THR A 207 -16.43 -22.00 -14.51
N ALA A 208 -15.38 -22.44 -15.18
CA ALA A 208 -15.35 -22.50 -16.63
C ALA A 208 -16.31 -23.59 -17.13
N ALA A 209 -17.43 -23.20 -17.74
CA ALA A 209 -18.45 -24.15 -18.20
C ALA A 209 -18.26 -24.57 -19.67
N ASN A 210 -17.35 -23.89 -20.39
CA ASN A 210 -17.07 -24.07 -21.83
C ASN A 210 -18.32 -24.21 -22.71
N ILE A 211 -19.40 -23.54 -22.33
CA ILE A 211 -20.61 -23.43 -23.15
C ILE A 211 -20.31 -22.41 -24.24
N ILE A 212 -20.03 -22.88 -25.45
CA ILE A 212 -19.98 -22.04 -26.65
C ILE A 212 -21.40 -21.49 -26.85
N PRO A 213 -21.67 -20.18 -26.69
CA PRO A 213 -22.97 -19.66 -27.07
C PRO A 213 -23.04 -19.75 -28.60
N GLU A 214 -24.03 -20.49 -29.11
CA GLU A 214 -24.38 -20.42 -30.52
C GLU A 214 -24.50 -18.95 -30.92
N THR A 215 -23.81 -18.59 -32.00
CA THR A 215 -23.75 -17.24 -32.54
C THR A 215 -25.16 -16.75 -32.87
N ARG A 216 -25.76 -15.95 -32.00
CA ARG A 216 -26.87 -15.10 -32.41
C ARG A 216 -26.29 -13.89 -33.12
N GLU A 217 -26.49 -13.85 -34.44
CA GLU A 217 -26.31 -12.67 -35.28
C GLU A 217 -26.98 -11.47 -34.60
N VAL A 218 -26.19 -10.42 -34.37
CA VAL A 218 -26.69 -9.16 -33.81
C VAL A 218 -27.25 -8.36 -34.98
N GLU A 219 -28.58 -8.24 -35.04
CA GLU A 219 -29.27 -7.33 -35.97
C GLU A 219 -28.77 -5.89 -35.79
N ALA A 220 -28.42 -5.27 -36.92
CA ALA A 220 -27.97 -3.89 -36.97
C ALA A 220 -29.10 -2.92 -36.59
N PHE A 221 -28.91 -2.13 -35.53
CA PHE A 221 -29.78 -1.01 -35.22
C PHE A 221 -29.46 0.23 -36.08
N PRO A 222 -30.48 1.01 -36.49
CA PRO A 222 -30.37 1.97 -37.57
C PRO A 222 -29.71 3.30 -37.16
N HIS A 223 -28.99 3.86 -38.12
CA HIS A 223 -28.43 5.21 -38.10
C HIS A 223 -29.48 6.29 -37.81
N MET A 224 -29.27 7.06 -36.74
CA MET A 224 -29.94 8.35 -36.55
C MET A 224 -28.94 9.49 -36.79
N ARG A 225 -29.01 10.09 -37.99
CA ARG A 225 -28.47 11.43 -38.26
C ARG A 225 -29.51 12.47 -37.83
N SER A 226 -29.09 13.48 -37.05
CA SER A 226 -29.38 14.88 -37.37
C SER A 226 -28.71 15.86 -36.40
N LYS A 227 -27.83 16.68 -37.00
CA LYS A 227 -27.62 18.13 -36.86
C LYS A 227 -27.94 18.79 -35.52
N ASN A 228 -26.94 19.50 -34.98
CA ASN A 228 -27.09 20.93 -34.70
C ASN A 228 -25.75 21.68 -34.79
N ARG A 229 -25.75 22.72 -35.64
CA ARG A 229 -24.76 23.79 -35.73
C ARG A 229 -25.04 24.77 -34.59
N VAL A 230 -24.01 25.20 -33.86
CA VAL A 230 -24.03 26.49 -33.17
C VAL A 230 -22.70 27.21 -33.41
N SER A 231 -22.84 28.50 -33.69
CA SER A 231 -21.88 29.48 -34.19
C SER A 231 -20.68 29.76 -33.28
N ALA A 232 -19.52 30.01 -33.92
CA ALA A 232 -18.33 30.55 -33.29
C ALA A 232 -18.50 32.06 -32.98
N GLY A 233 -18.56 32.41 -31.71
CA GLY A 233 -18.44 33.79 -31.22
C GLY A 233 -17.00 34.13 -30.87
N ARG A 234 -16.45 35.16 -31.52
CA ARG A 234 -15.12 35.74 -31.29
C ARG A 234 -15.15 36.58 -30.01
N ILE A 235 -14.42 36.21 -28.97
CA ILE A 235 -14.20 37.06 -27.78
C ILE A 235 -12.85 37.78 -27.94
N LYS A 236 -12.88 39.11 -27.97
CA LYS A 236 -11.68 39.98 -27.91
C LYS A 236 -11.15 39.95 -26.47
N VAL A 237 -9.88 39.62 -26.32
CA VAL A 237 -9.12 39.78 -25.07
C VAL A 237 -8.68 41.25 -24.99
N GLN A 238 -9.20 41.98 -24.00
CA GLN A 238 -8.61 43.24 -23.55
C GLN A 238 -7.47 42.91 -22.58
N GLN A 239 -6.26 43.34 -22.92
CA GLN A 239 -5.15 43.44 -21.98
C GLN A 239 -5.47 44.56 -20.99
N ASN A 240 -5.55 44.22 -19.70
CA ASN A 240 -5.37 45.18 -18.62
C ASN A 240 -4.25 44.68 -17.71
N SER A 241 -3.42 45.65 -17.33
CA SER A 241 -2.22 45.58 -16.51
C SER A 241 -2.44 44.89 -15.16
N VAL A 242 -1.58 43.91 -14.85
CA VAL A 242 -1.48 43.26 -13.54
C VAL A 242 -0.64 44.14 -12.62
N GLN A 243 -1.21 44.54 -11.49
CA GLN A 243 -0.46 45.10 -10.36
C GLN A 243 -1.05 44.59 -9.03
N ASN A 244 -0.26 43.79 -8.32
CA ASN A 244 -0.22 43.52 -6.87
C ASN A 244 -1.51 43.05 -6.15
N CYS A 245 -2.01 41.84 -6.46
CA CYS A 245 -3.01 41.15 -5.63
C CYS A 245 -2.78 39.62 -5.42
N ASP A 246 -1.80 39.01 -6.08
CA ASP A 246 -1.67 37.53 -6.11
C ASP A 246 -1.13 36.89 -4.81
N VAL A 247 -0.44 37.65 -3.94
CA VAL A 247 0.25 37.10 -2.76
C VAL A 247 -0.72 36.73 -1.62
N ASP A 248 -1.82 37.46 -1.46
CA ASP A 248 -2.77 37.25 -0.36
C ASP A 248 -3.71 36.06 -0.61
N GLU A 249 -4.11 35.81 -1.86
CA GLU A 249 -4.95 34.65 -2.21
C GLU A 249 -4.20 33.32 -2.10
N ASP A 250 -2.94 33.27 -2.57
CA ASP A 250 -2.10 32.06 -2.50
C ASP A 250 -1.85 31.64 -1.04
N ASN A 251 -1.61 32.62 -0.15
CA ASN A 251 -1.43 32.37 1.28
C ASN A 251 -2.72 31.85 1.95
N MET A 252 -3.89 32.36 1.52
CA MET A 252 -5.19 31.90 2.02
C MET A 252 -5.49 30.45 1.61
N GLN A 253 -5.16 30.06 0.38
CA GLN A 253 -5.33 28.68 -0.12
C GLN A 253 -4.40 27.68 0.60
N ARG A 254 -3.13 28.06 0.79
CA ARG A 254 -2.14 27.27 1.55
C ARG A 254 -2.63 26.99 2.97
N ASN A 255 -3.05 28.03 3.69
CA ASN A 255 -3.48 27.90 5.09
C ASN A 255 -4.77 27.08 5.23
N SER A 256 -5.73 27.26 4.32
CA SER A 256 -6.95 26.44 4.27
C SER A 256 -6.63 24.95 4.08
N ARG A 257 -5.69 24.66 3.18
CA ARG A 257 -5.22 23.29 2.96
C ARG A 257 -4.53 22.71 4.19
N LEU A 258 -3.61 23.45 4.82
CA LEU A 258 -2.89 22.97 6.01
C LEU A 258 -3.84 22.66 7.17
N LYS A 259 -4.83 23.53 7.41
CA LYS A 259 -5.87 23.26 8.43
C LYS A 259 -6.62 21.97 8.15
N ARG A 260 -6.98 21.70 6.89
CA ARG A 260 -7.64 20.44 6.50
C ARG A 260 -6.74 19.22 6.68
N GLU A 261 -5.47 19.30 6.33
CA GLU A 261 -4.51 18.20 6.51
C GLU A 261 -4.21 17.92 7.98
N LEU A 262 -4.06 18.96 8.81
CA LEU A 262 -3.88 18.83 10.26
C LEU A 262 -5.12 18.24 10.93
N HIS A 263 -6.33 18.66 10.51
CA HIS A 263 -7.56 18.05 10.99
C HIS A 263 -7.61 16.56 10.66
N MET A 264 -7.32 16.17 9.41
CA MET A 264 -7.23 14.77 8.99
C MET A 264 -6.20 13.98 9.79
N LEU A 265 -5.02 14.54 10.05
CA LEU A 265 -3.98 13.90 10.85
C LEU A 265 -4.38 13.75 12.33
N SER A 266 -5.24 14.63 12.84
CA SER A 266 -5.76 14.53 14.21
C SER A 266 -6.92 13.55 14.34
N THR A 267 -7.79 13.42 13.33
CA THR A 267 -8.98 12.57 13.39
C THR A 267 -8.74 11.16 12.84
N GLU A 268 -7.92 11.05 11.79
CA GLU A 268 -7.63 9.80 11.07
C GLU A 268 -6.12 9.68 10.74
N PRO A 269 -5.24 9.64 11.76
CA PRO A 269 -3.81 9.46 11.53
C PRO A 269 -3.50 8.09 10.91
N PRO A 270 -2.45 7.97 10.08
CA PRO A 270 -1.91 6.67 9.70
C PRO A 270 -1.51 5.84 10.93
N PRO A 271 -1.68 4.51 10.92
CA PRO A 271 -1.31 3.67 12.06
C PRO A 271 0.15 3.87 12.49
N GLY A 272 0.36 4.16 13.77
CA GLY A 272 1.70 4.40 14.33
C GLY A 272 2.34 5.73 13.90
N VAL A 273 1.56 6.66 13.35
CA VAL A 273 2.01 8.02 13.01
C VAL A 273 1.21 9.04 13.81
N SER A 274 1.89 10.01 14.39
CA SER A 274 1.28 11.19 15.01
C SER A 274 1.91 12.44 14.40
N CYS A 275 1.12 13.50 14.18
CA CYS A 275 1.64 14.77 13.68
C CYS A 275 0.85 15.95 14.27
N TRP A 276 1.56 16.98 14.72
CA TRP A 276 0.98 18.15 15.36
C TRP A 276 1.76 19.42 15.03
N GLN A 277 1.13 20.57 15.22
CA GLN A 277 1.76 21.87 15.06
C GLN A 277 2.63 22.22 16.28
N LEU A 278 3.82 22.78 16.04
CA LEU A 278 4.67 23.37 17.07
C LEU A 278 4.37 24.86 17.17
N ASP A 279 4.01 25.32 18.37
CA ASP A 279 3.74 26.73 18.70
C ASP A 279 2.65 27.39 17.82
N GLU A 280 2.66 28.73 17.77
CA GLU A 280 1.72 29.53 16.97
C GLU A 280 2.03 29.51 15.46
N ARG A 281 3.17 28.95 15.04
CA ARG A 281 3.61 28.95 13.64
C ARG A 281 3.05 27.74 12.90
N VAL A 282 2.05 27.98 12.04
CA VAL A 282 1.39 26.94 11.23
C VAL A 282 2.31 26.23 10.23
N GLU A 283 3.47 26.80 9.93
CA GLU A 283 4.48 26.24 9.03
C GLU A 283 5.38 25.18 9.67
N GLU A 284 5.44 25.11 11.00
CA GLU A 284 6.35 24.23 11.72
C GLU A 284 5.57 23.14 12.42
N LEU A 285 5.73 21.91 11.95
CA LEU A 285 5.06 20.74 12.50
C LEU A 285 6.09 19.75 13.01
N GLN A 286 5.65 18.93 13.95
CA GLN A 286 6.38 17.76 14.42
C GLN A 286 5.59 16.51 14.07
N ALA A 287 6.30 15.42 13.82
CA ALA A 287 5.68 14.11 13.72
C ALA A 287 6.46 13.08 14.52
N GLN A 288 5.77 12.02 14.91
CA GLN A 288 6.34 10.82 15.49
C GLN A 288 5.91 9.60 14.69
N ILE A 289 6.85 8.71 14.43
CA ILE A 289 6.63 7.42 13.80
C ILE A 289 7.04 6.35 14.79
N VAL A 290 6.12 5.44 15.11
CA VAL A 290 6.39 4.22 15.86
C VAL A 290 7.10 3.25 14.93
N GLY A 291 8.23 2.70 15.38
CA GLY A 291 8.95 1.68 14.62
C GLY A 291 8.12 0.42 14.44
N GLY A 292 8.05 -0.09 13.21
CA GLY A 292 7.18 -1.21 12.87
C GLY A 292 7.59 -2.52 13.55
N ALA A 293 6.61 -3.33 13.92
CA ALA A 293 6.83 -4.69 14.41
C ALA A 293 7.64 -5.53 13.42
N ASN A 294 8.49 -6.42 13.93
CA ASN A 294 9.40 -7.27 13.13
C ASN A 294 10.45 -6.50 12.30
N THR A 295 10.70 -5.23 12.62
CA THR A 295 11.80 -4.43 12.07
C THR A 295 12.86 -4.19 13.14
N PRO A 296 14.11 -3.80 12.81
CA PRO A 296 15.08 -3.42 13.84
C PRO A 296 14.71 -2.09 14.54
N TYR A 297 13.62 -1.45 14.14
CA TYR A 297 13.09 -0.22 14.71
C TYR A 297 11.98 -0.46 15.75
N ASP A 298 11.55 -1.72 15.91
CA ASP A 298 10.49 -2.11 16.84
C ASP A 298 10.76 -1.58 18.26
N GLY A 299 9.70 -1.09 18.90
CA GLY A 299 9.74 -0.41 20.20
C GLY A 299 10.32 1.01 20.20
N GLY A 300 10.85 1.51 19.08
CA GLY A 300 11.37 2.87 18.94
C GLY A 300 10.30 3.91 18.59
N LEU A 301 10.48 5.14 19.07
CA LEU A 301 9.71 6.33 18.71
C LEU A 301 10.60 7.34 18.00
N PHE A 302 10.31 7.60 16.73
CA PHE A 302 11.15 8.41 15.86
C PHE A 302 10.49 9.75 15.59
N THR A 303 11.10 10.82 16.08
CA THR A 303 10.60 12.18 15.94
C THR A 303 11.15 12.82 14.66
N LEU A 304 10.30 13.51 13.92
CA LEU A 304 10.62 14.26 12.71
C LEU A 304 10.22 15.72 12.85
N GLU A 305 11.01 16.60 12.24
CA GLU A 305 10.66 17.99 12.00
C GLU A 305 10.09 18.10 10.58
N ILE A 306 9.00 18.86 10.44
CA ILE A 306 8.34 19.15 9.17
C ILE A 306 8.22 20.66 9.01
N LYS A 307 8.80 21.21 7.95
CA LYS A 307 8.67 22.62 7.58
C LYS A 307 7.87 22.77 6.30
N ILE A 308 6.79 23.54 6.36
CA ILE A 308 5.91 23.78 5.23
C ILE A 308 6.38 25.02 4.45
N PRO A 309 6.79 24.88 3.17
CA PRO A 309 7.22 26.02 2.38
C PRO A 309 6.06 26.98 2.06
N ASP A 310 6.38 28.23 1.75
CA ASP A 310 5.40 29.26 1.36
C ASP A 310 4.62 28.87 0.12
N ARG A 311 5.26 28.12 -0.79
CA ARG A 311 4.65 27.60 -2.01
C ARG A 311 3.96 26.26 -1.83
N TYR A 312 3.74 25.79 -0.60
CA TYR A 312 2.97 24.57 -0.37
C TYR A 312 1.53 24.75 -0.89
N PRO A 313 0.98 23.82 -1.69
CA PRO A 313 1.44 22.45 -1.98
C PRO A 313 2.22 22.27 -3.29
N PHE A 314 2.59 23.34 -3.97
CA PHE A 314 3.39 23.30 -5.19
C PHE A 314 4.86 22.97 -4.92
N GLU A 315 5.33 23.21 -3.70
CA GLU A 315 6.60 22.70 -3.18
C GLU A 315 6.37 21.65 -2.07
N PRO A 316 7.22 20.61 -1.99
CA PRO A 316 7.10 19.58 -0.96
C PRO A 316 7.40 20.12 0.45
N PRO A 317 6.81 19.52 1.49
CA PRO A 317 7.23 19.79 2.86
C PRO A 317 8.68 19.34 3.03
N LYS A 318 9.46 20.09 3.80
CA LYS A 318 10.83 19.71 4.16
C LYS A 318 10.76 18.86 5.42
N MET A 319 11.11 17.58 5.31
CA MET A 319 11.08 16.64 6.43
C MET A 319 12.48 16.12 6.75
N ARG A 320 12.81 16.03 8.04
CA ARG A 320 14.02 15.36 8.51
C ARG A 320 13.79 14.69 9.86
N PHE A 321 14.52 13.62 10.12
CA PHE A 321 14.54 13.01 11.44
C PHE A 321 15.27 13.90 12.46
N LEU A 322 14.64 14.08 13.62
CA LEU A 322 15.29 14.59 14.82
C LEU A 322 15.91 13.45 15.63
N THR A 323 15.21 12.32 15.70
CA THR A 323 15.74 11.09 16.29
C THR A 323 16.76 10.45 15.35
N PRO A 324 18.02 10.23 15.75
CA PRO A 324 18.99 9.51 14.92
C PRO A 324 18.51 8.11 14.52
N VAL A 325 18.62 7.77 13.23
CA VAL A 325 18.20 6.48 12.68
C VAL A 325 19.35 5.84 11.90
N TYR A 326 19.65 4.57 12.19
CA TYR A 326 20.60 3.79 11.40
C TYR A 326 19.87 3.20 10.18
N HIS A 327 20.03 3.81 9.01
CA HIS A 327 19.26 3.45 7.82
C HIS A 327 19.99 3.82 6.51
N PRO A 328 19.92 3.01 5.43
CA PRO A 328 20.58 3.31 4.15
C PRO A 328 20.16 4.64 3.49
N ASN A 329 18.89 5.02 3.63
CA ASN A 329 18.29 6.20 3.00
C ASN A 329 18.10 7.41 3.95
N ILE A 330 18.63 7.35 5.17
CA ILE A 330 18.58 8.46 6.14
C ILE A 330 20.01 8.75 6.60
N ASP A 331 20.45 10.00 6.49
CA ASP A 331 21.80 10.36 6.90
C ASP A 331 21.89 10.84 8.35
N ASN A 332 23.11 11.16 8.80
CA ASN A 332 23.39 11.61 10.16
C ASN A 332 22.75 12.97 10.52
N ALA A 333 22.35 13.78 9.52
CA ALA A 333 21.63 15.02 9.73
C ALA A 333 20.09 14.81 9.73
N GLY A 334 19.65 13.56 9.58
CA GLY A 334 18.24 13.18 9.48
C GLY A 334 17.62 13.45 8.12
N ARG A 335 18.40 13.82 7.09
CA ARG A 335 17.89 14.03 5.74
C ARG A 335 17.47 12.69 5.15
N ILE A 336 16.36 12.70 4.43
CA ILE A 336 15.71 11.50 3.90
C ILE A 336 15.86 11.48 2.38
N CYS A 337 16.41 10.41 1.81
CA CYS A 337 16.30 10.18 0.37
C CYS A 337 14.97 9.49 0.10
N LEU A 338 13.98 10.33 -0.21
CA LEU A 338 12.66 9.91 -0.65
C LEU A 338 12.21 10.87 -1.75
N ASP A 339 11.77 10.32 -2.88
CA ASP A 339 11.49 11.10 -4.08
C ASP A 339 10.21 11.92 -3.96
N VAL A 340 9.24 11.49 -3.14
CA VAL A 340 8.05 12.31 -2.80
C VAL A 340 8.41 13.57 -2.00
N LEU A 341 9.65 13.72 -1.52
CA LEU A 341 10.15 14.97 -0.90
C LEU A 341 10.90 15.87 -1.91
N LYS A 342 10.92 15.52 -3.20
CA LYS A 342 11.64 16.24 -4.26
C LYS A 342 10.70 16.59 -5.42
N LEU A 343 10.92 17.74 -6.04
CA LEU A 343 10.17 18.14 -7.23
C LEU A 343 10.60 17.35 -8.48
N PRO A 344 9.69 17.12 -9.45
CA PRO A 344 10.04 16.63 -10.78
C PRO A 344 11.07 17.55 -11.47
N PRO A 345 11.94 17.02 -12.36
CA PRO A 345 12.00 15.62 -12.83
C PRO A 345 12.76 14.67 -11.90
N LYS A 346 13.49 15.20 -10.89
CA LYS A 346 14.33 14.41 -9.98
C LYS A 346 13.58 13.79 -8.81
N GLY A 347 12.27 14.01 -8.73
CA GLY A 347 11.41 13.56 -7.65
C GLY A 347 9.96 13.38 -8.09
N ALA A 348 9.14 12.92 -7.16
CA ALA A 348 7.76 12.52 -7.37
C ALA A 348 6.75 13.39 -6.61
N TRP A 349 7.19 14.49 -5.96
CA TRP A 349 6.26 15.41 -5.32
C TRP A 349 5.25 15.95 -6.32
N ARG A 350 3.99 15.95 -5.90
CA ARG A 350 2.88 16.56 -6.65
C ARG A 350 1.95 17.23 -5.65
N PRO A 351 1.28 18.34 -6.00
CA PRO A 351 0.31 18.98 -5.14
C PRO A 351 -0.82 18.05 -4.67
N SER A 352 -1.07 16.92 -5.34
CA SER A 352 -2.06 15.93 -4.89
C SER A 352 -1.62 15.09 -3.68
N LEU A 353 -0.31 15.03 -3.39
CA LEU A 353 0.22 14.39 -2.19
C LEU A 353 0.07 15.31 -0.99
N ASN A 354 0.00 14.74 0.21
CA ASN A 354 -0.24 15.45 1.46
C ASN A 354 0.72 14.94 2.57
N ILE A 355 0.76 15.64 3.71
CA ILE A 355 1.69 15.31 4.82
C ILE A 355 1.49 13.86 5.29
N SER A 356 0.24 13.41 5.44
CA SER A 356 -0.12 12.04 5.84
C SER A 356 0.45 10.96 4.90
N THR A 357 0.36 11.18 3.58
CA THR A 357 0.92 10.26 2.58
C THR A 357 2.44 10.21 2.62
N VAL A 358 3.10 11.34 2.88
CA VAL A 358 4.57 11.41 2.98
C VAL A 358 5.05 10.72 4.27
N LEU A 359 4.39 10.94 5.41
CA LEU A 359 4.72 10.25 6.66
C LEU A 359 4.53 8.73 6.56
N SER A 360 3.44 8.28 5.93
CA SER A 360 3.21 6.86 5.60
C SER A 360 4.33 6.30 4.72
N SER A 361 4.79 7.09 3.74
CA SER A 361 5.88 6.71 2.85
C SER A 361 7.22 6.58 3.59
N ILE A 362 7.49 7.46 4.55
CA ILE A 362 8.68 7.38 5.41
C ILE A 362 8.61 6.15 6.33
N GLN A 363 7.44 5.87 6.94
CA GLN A 363 7.26 4.67 7.77
C GLN A 363 7.51 3.38 6.97
N LEU A 364 7.03 3.32 5.73
CA LEU A 364 7.31 2.20 4.83
C LEU A 364 8.79 2.11 4.46
N LEU A 365 9.43 3.25 4.17
CA LEU A 365 10.87 3.29 3.89
C LEU A 365 11.69 2.75 5.06
N MET A 366 11.30 3.05 6.31
CA MET A 366 11.94 2.46 7.49
C MET A 366 11.78 0.93 7.53
N ALA A 367 10.60 0.40 7.23
CA ALA A 367 10.36 -1.04 7.23
C ALA A 367 11.13 -1.75 6.08
N GLU A 368 11.20 -1.08 4.92
CA GLU A 368 11.80 -1.58 3.71
C GLU A 368 12.80 -0.56 3.17
N PRO A 369 14.09 -0.67 3.51
CA PRO A 369 15.11 0.21 2.97
C PRO A 369 15.32 -0.01 1.46
N ASN A 370 15.65 1.05 0.72
CA ASN A 370 16.07 0.94 -0.68
C ASN A 370 17.60 1.05 -0.80
N PRO A 371 18.31 -0.07 -0.99
CA PRO A 371 19.75 -0.04 -1.03
C PRO A 371 20.33 0.34 -2.41
N ASP A 372 19.47 0.54 -3.43
CA ASP A 372 19.87 0.94 -4.79
C ASP A 372 19.93 2.47 -4.98
N ASP A 373 19.33 3.25 -4.08
CA ASP A 373 19.45 4.72 -4.01
C ASP A 373 19.79 5.21 -2.59
N PRO A 374 20.97 4.86 -2.04
CA PRO A 374 21.32 5.13 -0.65
C PRO A 374 21.86 6.56 -0.43
N LEU A 375 21.57 7.14 0.74
CA LEU A 375 22.35 8.29 1.26
C LEU A 375 23.62 7.84 1.98
N MET A 376 23.56 6.67 2.61
CA MET A 376 24.63 6.10 3.42
C MET A 376 25.14 4.83 2.74
N ALA A 377 26.15 4.97 1.88
CA ALA A 377 26.69 3.88 1.07
C ALA A 377 27.20 2.69 1.92
N ASP A 378 27.83 2.98 3.06
CA ASP A 378 28.34 1.95 3.98
C ASP A 378 27.20 1.15 4.62
N ILE A 379 26.14 1.85 5.08
CA ILE A 379 24.95 1.20 5.68
C ILE A 379 24.20 0.40 4.60
N SER A 380 24.13 0.91 3.37
CA SER A 380 23.54 0.19 2.24
C SER A 380 24.30 -1.09 1.91
N SER A 381 25.64 -1.02 1.86
CA SER A 381 26.49 -2.19 1.61
C SER A 381 26.34 -3.23 2.72
N GLU A 382 26.31 -2.78 3.98
CA GLU A 382 26.04 -3.68 5.11
C GLU A 382 24.65 -4.31 5.02
N PHE A 383 23.62 -3.53 4.66
CA PHE A 383 22.27 -4.05 4.45
C PHE A 383 22.21 -5.12 3.34
N LYS A 384 22.94 -4.91 2.23
CA LYS A 384 22.98 -5.83 1.08
C LYS A 384 23.76 -7.12 1.39
N TYR A 385 24.92 -7.01 2.03
CA TYR A 385 25.90 -8.10 2.10
C TYR A 385 26.09 -8.69 3.50
N ASN A 386 25.69 -7.97 4.56
CA ASN A 386 25.76 -8.43 5.94
C ASN A 386 24.51 -8.02 6.74
N LYS A 387 23.39 -8.61 6.35
CA LYS A 387 22.07 -8.30 6.92
C LYS A 387 22.01 -8.46 8.43
N VAL A 388 22.73 -9.43 8.99
CA VAL A 388 22.76 -9.69 10.45
C VAL A 388 23.39 -8.51 11.19
N ALA A 389 24.56 -8.05 10.76
CA ALA A 389 25.22 -6.89 11.37
C ALA A 389 24.37 -5.62 11.26
N TYR A 390 23.73 -5.41 10.10
CA TYR A 390 22.79 -4.31 9.91
C TYR A 390 21.66 -4.33 10.96
N LEU A 391 21.01 -5.49 11.13
CA LEU A 391 19.89 -5.63 12.05
C LEU A 391 20.31 -5.38 13.50
N GLU A 392 21.47 -5.89 13.92
CA GLU A 392 21.99 -5.66 15.27
C GLU A 392 22.34 -4.19 15.53
N LYS A 393 23.02 -3.53 14.58
CA LYS A 393 23.37 -2.12 14.71
C LYS A 393 22.13 -1.23 14.72
N ALA A 394 21.16 -1.49 13.84
CA ALA A 394 19.91 -0.76 13.79
C ALA A 394 19.12 -0.93 15.09
N LYS A 395 18.98 -2.15 15.62
CA LYS A 395 18.35 -2.40 16.94
C LYS A 395 19.04 -1.64 18.07
N ARG A 396 20.36 -1.68 18.10
CA ARG A 396 21.16 -0.96 19.11
C ARG A 396 20.98 0.56 19.01
N TRP A 397 20.90 1.10 17.80
CA TRP A 397 20.60 2.52 17.57
C TRP A 397 19.20 2.89 18.04
N THR A 398 18.19 2.07 17.70
CA THR A 398 16.81 2.22 18.18
C THR A 398 16.78 2.28 19.71
N ALA A 399 17.39 1.31 20.38
CA ALA A 399 17.47 1.25 21.85
C ALA A 399 18.26 2.40 22.49
N LYS A 400 19.14 3.06 21.74
CA LYS A 400 19.94 4.18 22.25
C LYS A 400 19.26 5.53 22.07
N TYR A 401 18.60 5.73 20.93
CA TYR A 401 18.16 7.06 20.50
C TYR A 401 16.64 7.20 20.39
N ALA A 402 15.92 6.11 20.09
CA ALA A 402 14.48 6.12 19.85
C ALA A 402 13.67 5.61 21.04
N THR A 403 14.32 5.08 22.08
CA THR A 403 13.68 4.63 23.32
C THR A 403 14.11 5.55 24.47
N GLN A 404 13.46 6.69 24.66
CA GLN A 404 13.67 7.50 25.88
C GLN A 404 12.61 7.17 26.93
N LYS A 405 13.09 6.92 28.16
CA LYS A 405 12.32 7.01 29.41
C LYS A 405 11.86 8.45 29.61
N ASN A 406 10.58 8.67 29.91
CA ASN A 406 9.99 9.96 30.30
C ASN A 406 10.95 10.81 31.14
N LYS A 407 11.59 11.81 30.54
CA LYS A 407 12.24 12.91 31.24
C LYS A 407 11.54 14.19 30.79
N GLY A 408 10.58 14.63 31.60
CA GLY A 408 9.87 15.89 31.45
C GLY A 408 8.36 15.70 31.46
N HIS A 409 7.77 15.63 32.68
CA HIS A 409 6.40 16.07 33.07
C HIS A 409 5.93 15.41 34.40
N VAL A 410 6.81 15.22 35.40
CA VAL A 410 6.37 14.79 36.75
C VAL A 410 7.01 15.61 37.89
N GLU A 411 8.04 16.42 37.65
CA GLU A 411 8.66 17.23 38.72
C GLU A 411 7.86 18.50 39.10
N ALA A 412 6.78 18.83 38.39
CA ALA A 412 5.92 19.95 38.74
C ALA A 412 4.87 19.62 39.82
N ASP A 413 4.48 18.34 39.96
CA ASP A 413 3.40 17.94 40.87
C ASP A 413 3.89 17.51 42.26
N GLN A 414 5.18 17.22 42.44
CA GLN A 414 5.73 16.90 43.76
C GLN A 414 6.02 18.13 44.64
N LYS A 415 6.13 19.33 44.05
CA LYS A 415 6.32 20.57 44.83
C LYS A 415 5.04 21.18 45.39
N ILE A 416 3.86 20.72 44.98
CA ILE A 416 2.57 21.25 45.46
C ILE A 416 2.04 20.45 46.66
N LEU A 417 2.56 19.24 46.90
CA LEU A 417 2.09 18.34 47.97
C LEU A 417 2.89 18.43 49.28
N GLU A 418 4.12 18.95 49.27
CA GLU A 418 4.94 19.09 50.49
C GLU A 418 4.60 20.34 51.33
N ASP A 419 3.94 21.35 50.76
CA ASP A 419 3.67 22.64 51.44
C ASP A 419 2.35 22.67 52.23
N LYS A 420 1.64 21.53 52.33
CA LYS A 420 0.34 21.44 53.04
C LYS A 420 0.32 20.54 54.28
N SER A 421 1.43 19.89 54.67
CA SER A 421 1.41 18.91 55.78
C SER A 421 1.91 19.40 57.14
N THR A 422 2.06 20.71 57.36
CA THR A 422 2.36 21.25 58.70
C THR A 422 1.22 22.10 59.24
N LYS A 423 0.26 21.46 59.93
CA LYS A 423 -0.44 22.01 61.10
C LYS A 423 -1.31 20.94 61.83
N THR A 424 -0.76 20.51 62.97
CA THR A 424 -1.42 20.18 64.27
C THR A 424 -2.36 18.96 64.44
N ALA A 425 -2.09 18.26 65.56
CA ALA A 425 -2.61 17.00 66.15
C ALA A 425 -3.99 17.17 66.89
N PRO A 426 -4.56 16.22 67.71
CA PRO A 426 -4.03 14.93 68.20
C PRO A 426 -4.99 13.70 68.40
N LYS A 427 -4.35 12.52 68.56
CA LYS A 427 -4.62 11.32 69.43
C LYS A 427 -6.01 10.64 69.52
N ARG A 428 -6.04 9.30 69.31
CA ARG A 428 -6.25 8.21 70.32
C ARG A 428 -6.20 6.79 69.69
N GLU A 429 -5.32 5.92 70.21
CA GLU A 429 -5.58 4.60 70.86
C GLU A 429 -6.23 3.52 69.95
N ALA A 430 -5.48 2.55 69.41
CA ALA A 430 -4.94 1.31 70.02
C ALA A 430 -5.98 0.17 70.16
N LEU A 431 -5.76 -0.94 69.44
CA LEU A 431 -5.88 -2.36 69.86
C LEU A 431 -6.22 -3.28 68.67
N SER A 432 -5.29 -4.17 68.30
CA SER A 432 -5.52 -5.63 68.28
C SER A 432 -4.27 -6.33 67.77
N ALA A 433 -3.73 -7.18 68.63
CA ALA A 433 -2.56 -8.01 68.38
C ALA A 433 -2.98 -9.45 68.05
N GLN A 434 -2.07 -10.17 67.38
CA GLN A 434 -1.83 -11.63 67.47
C GLN A 434 -2.91 -12.55 66.85
N GLU A 435 -2.62 -13.70 66.22
CA GLU A 435 -1.43 -14.55 66.23
C GLU A 435 -1.53 -15.66 65.14
N ASN A 436 -0.37 -16.19 64.70
CA ASN A 436 -0.05 -17.59 64.32
C ASN A 436 -0.79 -18.23 63.10
N VAL A 437 -0.21 -19.10 62.25
CA VAL A 437 0.72 -20.22 62.46
C VAL A 437 1.52 -20.53 61.16
N GLU A 438 2.78 -20.91 61.38
CA GLU A 438 3.82 -21.69 60.65
C GLU A 438 3.36 -22.94 59.78
N PRO A 439 4.25 -23.78 59.16
CA PRO A 439 5.13 -23.47 58.03
C PRO A 439 5.27 -24.63 56.99
N HIS A 440 6.19 -24.43 56.02
CA HIS A 440 7.07 -25.42 55.37
C HIS A 440 6.67 -26.23 54.10
N LYS A 441 7.58 -26.02 53.11
CA LYS A 441 8.24 -26.99 52.22
C LYS A 441 7.46 -27.59 51.03
N ARG A 442 7.90 -27.26 49.81
CA ARG A 442 8.87 -28.05 49.01
C ARG A 442 9.10 -27.41 47.64
N VAL A 443 10.36 -27.44 47.19
CA VAL A 443 10.82 -27.21 45.83
C VAL A 443 11.01 -28.58 45.15
N CYS A 444 10.63 -28.68 43.86
CA CYS A 444 11.12 -29.54 42.77
C CYS A 444 10.05 -29.42 41.65
N MET A 445 10.32 -29.20 40.36
CA MET A 445 11.50 -29.10 39.50
C MET A 445 11.23 -28.00 38.47
#